data_AF-A0A7K1G453-F1
#
_entry.id   AF-A0A7K1G453-F1
#
_cell.length_a   1.000
_cell.length_b   1.000
_cell.length_c   1.000
_cell.angle_alpha   90.00
_cell.angle_beta   90.00
_cell.angle_gamma   90.00
#
_symmetry.space_group_name_H-M   'P 1'
#
loop_
_entity.id
_entity.type
_entity.pdbx_description
1 polymer ?
#
loop_
_entity_poly.entity_id
_entity_poly.type
_entity_poly.pdbx_seq_one_letter_code
_entity_poly.pdbx_strand_id
1 'polypeptide(L)'
;MKNHKFILFIILLIVSCGQIGKNDSEKKSKSEVKQFIKNNKMDKTEFWKIIEYSIAKSNDDKLEQEKVIIEKLSTYNPEQIIEFEIIFRQLVIQADDFKIMAAQKIIEGYVSDDSYLYFRCWLIGKGEKNYTETLKNPDFLSENINQDEESDFEELMYVATNAYKIRIGKEEEDESFPRDVAIGKGLDYDFGAPPTKGVDWKEEELPATYPKLWNLYN
;
A
#
# COMPACT_ATOMS: atom_id res chain seq x y z
N MET A 1 -69.06 -46.88 -6.44
CA MET A 1 -69.49 -46.58 -5.04
C MET A 1 -68.49 -47.27 -4.12
N LYS A 2 -67.61 -46.63 -3.36
CA LYS A 2 -67.71 -45.43 -2.52
C LYS A 2 -66.42 -44.61 -2.56
N ASN A 3 -66.60 -43.31 -2.38
CA ASN A 3 -65.58 -42.27 -2.33
C ASN A 3 -64.78 -42.31 -1.01
N HIS A 4 -63.48 -42.13 -1.08
CA HIS A 4 -62.70 -41.58 0.04
C HIS A 4 -61.97 -40.32 -0.41
N LYS A 5 -62.43 -39.19 0.11
CA LYS A 5 -61.78 -37.88 0.04
C LYS A 5 -60.53 -37.93 0.91
N PHE A 6 -59.35 -37.74 0.32
CA PHE A 6 -58.17 -37.28 1.05
C PHE A 6 -57.94 -35.82 0.69
N ILE A 7 -58.22 -34.95 1.65
CA ILE A 7 -57.90 -33.53 1.61
C ILE A 7 -56.41 -33.43 1.97
N LEU A 8 -55.58 -33.09 0.98
CA LEU A 8 -54.16 -32.80 1.21
C LEU A 8 -54.02 -31.29 1.41
N PHE A 9 -53.81 -30.88 2.66
CA PHE A 9 -53.48 -29.50 3.03
C PHE A 9 -52.02 -29.24 2.63
N ILE A 10 -51.80 -28.47 1.56
CA ILE A 10 -50.48 -27.96 1.20
C ILE A 10 -50.25 -26.69 2.04
N ILE A 11 -49.40 -26.80 3.05
CA ILE A 11 -48.89 -25.66 3.81
C ILE A 11 -47.81 -24.99 2.95
N LEU A 12 -48.13 -23.84 2.36
CA LEU A 12 -47.15 -22.97 1.73
C LEU A 12 -46.43 -22.18 2.84
N LEU A 13 -45.25 -22.65 3.25
CA LEU A 13 -44.35 -21.85 4.11
C LEU A 13 -43.71 -20.78 3.24
N ILE A 14 -44.21 -19.54 3.34
CA ILE A 14 -43.56 -18.36 2.79
C ILE A 14 -42.34 -18.09 3.68
N VAL A 15 -41.16 -18.59 3.30
CA VAL A 15 -39.89 -18.12 3.88
C VAL A 15 -39.61 -16.76 3.27
N SER A 16 -40.20 -15.72 3.86
CA SER A 16 -39.71 -14.35 3.73
C SER A 16 -38.62 -14.16 4.76
N CYS A 17 -37.34 -14.26 4.37
CA CYS A 17 -36.28 -13.70 5.17
C CYS A 17 -35.07 -13.33 4.31
N GLY A 18 -34.69 -12.04 4.34
CA GLY A 18 -33.32 -11.60 4.12
C GLY A 18 -33.00 -10.81 2.83
N GLN A 19 -33.64 -9.66 2.60
CA GLN A 19 -33.09 -8.62 1.68
C GLN A 19 -32.52 -7.38 2.41
N ILE A 20 -32.46 -7.40 3.75
CA ILE A 20 -32.09 -6.20 4.54
C ILE A 20 -30.57 -5.99 4.64
N GLY A 21 -29.72 -6.97 4.29
CA GLY A 21 -28.26 -6.84 4.40
C GLY A 21 -27.48 -6.49 3.12
N LYS A 22 -28.08 -6.66 1.92
CA LYS A 22 -27.37 -6.43 0.64
C LYS A 22 -27.42 -4.97 0.17
N ASN A 23 -28.53 -4.28 0.43
CA ASN A 23 -28.73 -2.93 -0.09
C ASN A 23 -27.89 -1.88 0.64
N ASP A 24 -27.62 -2.07 1.94
CA ASP A 24 -26.83 -1.11 2.73
C ASP A 24 -25.32 -1.30 2.53
N SER A 25 -24.84 -2.54 2.36
CA SER A 25 -23.44 -2.81 1.99
C SER A 25 -23.15 -2.39 0.56
N GLU A 26 -24.06 -2.64 -0.39
CA GLU A 26 -23.93 -2.12 -1.77
C GLU A 26 -24.04 -0.60 -1.82
N LYS A 27 -24.92 0.03 -1.03
CA LYS A 27 -24.98 1.50 -0.97
C LYS A 27 -23.72 2.10 -0.37
N LYS A 28 -23.19 1.50 0.69
CA LYS A 28 -21.95 1.94 1.32
C LYS A 28 -20.77 1.81 0.36
N SER A 29 -20.61 0.62 -0.24
CA SER A 29 -19.64 0.34 -1.32
C SER A 29 -19.79 1.33 -2.48
N LYS A 30 -21.01 1.54 -3.02
CA LYS A 30 -21.26 2.50 -4.11
C LYS A 30 -21.01 3.95 -3.69
N SER A 31 -21.24 4.31 -2.43
CA SER A 31 -21.00 5.67 -1.91
C SER A 31 -19.52 5.95 -1.67
N GLU A 32 -18.79 4.95 -1.15
CA GLU A 32 -17.34 4.97 -1.00
C GLU A 32 -16.72 5.08 -2.40
N VAL A 33 -17.08 4.18 -3.33
CA VAL A 33 -16.65 4.24 -4.75
C VAL A 33 -16.96 5.60 -5.39
N LYS A 34 -18.14 6.19 -5.17
CA LYS A 34 -18.49 7.53 -5.69
C LYS A 34 -17.67 8.68 -5.11
N GLN A 35 -17.18 8.57 -3.86
CA GLN A 35 -16.35 9.60 -3.24
C GLN A 35 -14.95 9.69 -3.88
N PHE A 36 -14.45 8.57 -4.45
CA PHE A 36 -13.13 8.49 -5.08
C PHE A 36 -13.13 8.75 -6.59
N ILE A 37 -14.25 8.52 -7.30
CA ILE A 37 -14.33 8.71 -8.76
C ILE A 37 -14.30 10.19 -9.21
N LYS A 38 -14.38 11.17 -8.29
CA LYS A 38 -14.55 12.58 -8.70
C LYS A 38 -13.30 13.24 -9.29
N ASN A 39 -12.11 12.63 -9.18
CA ASN A 39 -10.89 13.14 -9.81
C ASN A 39 -10.44 12.22 -10.97
N ASN A 40 -10.48 12.75 -12.19
CA ASN A 40 -10.02 12.09 -13.42
C ASN A 40 -8.49 11.91 -13.51
N LYS A 41 -7.75 11.98 -12.40
CA LYS A 41 -6.29 11.87 -12.39
C LYS A 41 -5.80 11.22 -11.09
N MET A 42 -4.84 10.33 -11.21
CA MET A 42 -4.01 9.89 -10.09
C MET A 42 -2.93 10.95 -9.86
N ASP A 43 -2.98 11.63 -8.72
CA ASP A 43 -1.94 12.55 -8.25
C ASP A 43 -1.46 12.12 -6.86
N LYS A 44 -0.49 12.83 -6.27
CA LYS A 44 0.04 12.48 -4.94
C LYS A 44 -1.04 12.47 -3.87
N THR A 45 -2.04 13.34 -3.95
CA THR A 45 -3.14 13.37 -2.99
C THR A 45 -3.99 12.10 -3.10
N GLU A 46 -4.31 11.66 -4.32
CA GLU A 46 -5.06 10.41 -4.52
C GLU A 46 -4.23 9.16 -4.18
N PHE A 47 -2.94 9.15 -4.50
CA PHE A 47 -1.99 8.11 -4.10
C PHE A 47 -2.02 7.91 -2.58
N TRP A 48 -1.80 8.99 -1.82
CA TRP A 48 -1.79 8.91 -0.36
C TRP A 48 -3.15 8.53 0.21
N LYS A 49 -4.27 8.95 -0.37
CA LYS A 49 -5.59 8.47 0.05
C LYS A 49 -5.74 6.95 -0.06
N ILE A 50 -5.18 6.33 -1.10
CA ILE A 50 -5.23 4.87 -1.27
C ILE A 50 -4.40 4.18 -0.19
N ILE A 51 -3.19 4.71 0.10
CA ILE A 51 -2.33 4.20 1.18
C ILE A 51 -3.00 4.36 2.54
N GLU A 52 -3.53 5.54 2.87
CA GLU A 52 -4.22 5.77 4.15
C GLU A 52 -5.49 4.92 4.29
N TYR A 53 -6.21 4.71 3.18
CA TYR A 53 -7.33 3.79 3.14
C TYR A 53 -6.90 2.35 3.42
N SER A 54 -5.77 1.89 2.87
CA SER A 54 -5.30 0.52 3.12
C SER A 54 -4.83 0.31 4.55
N ILE A 55 -4.11 1.28 5.13
CA ILE A 55 -3.74 1.28 6.56
C ILE A 55 -4.98 1.12 7.45
N ALA A 56 -6.02 1.91 7.19
CA ALA A 56 -7.26 1.86 7.98
C ALA A 56 -8.06 0.55 7.83
N LYS A 57 -7.71 -0.31 6.87
CA LYS A 57 -8.39 -1.58 6.59
C LYS A 57 -7.55 -2.82 6.90
N SER A 58 -6.24 -2.66 7.05
CA SER A 58 -5.31 -3.78 7.18
C SER A 58 -5.18 -4.32 8.60
N ASN A 59 -5.60 -3.58 9.64
CA ASN A 59 -5.38 -3.95 11.05
C ASN A 59 -3.91 -4.28 11.34
N ASP A 60 -2.99 -3.46 10.83
CA ASP A 60 -1.53 -3.63 10.96
C ASP A 60 -0.96 -4.91 10.29
N ASP A 61 -1.71 -5.55 9.38
CA ASP A 61 -1.26 -6.69 8.58
C ASP A 61 -0.79 -6.23 7.18
N LYS A 62 0.50 -6.40 6.86
CA LYS A 62 1.07 -5.99 5.56
C LYS A 62 0.44 -6.72 4.37
N LEU A 63 0.12 -8.01 4.51
CA LEU A 63 -0.52 -8.80 3.46
C LEU A 63 -1.96 -8.32 3.21
N GLU A 64 -2.67 -7.92 4.26
CA GLU A 64 -3.99 -7.32 4.10
C GLU A 64 -3.90 -5.91 3.49
N GLN A 65 -2.90 -5.13 3.90
CA GLN A 65 -2.67 -3.80 3.31
C GLN A 65 -2.41 -3.89 1.80
N GLU A 66 -1.54 -4.80 1.38
CA GLU A 66 -1.25 -5.09 -0.03
C GLU A 66 -2.55 -5.40 -0.81
N LYS A 67 -3.35 -6.35 -0.32
CA LYS A 67 -4.62 -6.73 -0.95
C LYS A 67 -5.57 -5.55 -1.08
N VAL A 68 -5.72 -4.75 -0.03
CA VAL A 68 -6.61 -3.58 -0.05
C VAL A 68 -6.14 -2.55 -1.08
N ILE A 69 -4.82 -2.34 -1.24
CA ILE A 69 -4.28 -1.46 -2.28
C ILE A 69 -4.61 -2.02 -3.66
N ILE A 70 -4.33 -3.31 -3.91
CA ILE A 70 -4.59 -3.96 -5.20
C ILE A 70 -6.07 -3.89 -5.57
N GLU A 71 -6.96 -4.28 -4.66
CA GLU A 71 -8.41 -4.24 -4.86
C GLU A 71 -8.88 -2.83 -5.19
N LYS A 72 -8.43 -1.84 -4.41
CA LYS A 72 -8.82 -0.45 -4.62
C LYS A 72 -8.31 0.07 -5.96
N LEU A 73 -7.04 -0.16 -6.26
CA LEU A 73 -6.37 0.34 -7.45
C LEU A 73 -6.92 -0.31 -8.73
N SER A 74 -7.38 -1.56 -8.67
CA SER A 74 -8.04 -2.27 -9.78
C SER A 74 -9.36 -1.62 -10.23
N THR A 75 -9.94 -0.70 -9.43
CA THR A 75 -11.14 0.06 -9.81
C THR A 75 -10.84 1.30 -10.65
N TYR A 76 -9.56 1.70 -10.75
CA TYR A 76 -9.11 2.85 -11.55
C TYR A 76 -8.93 2.47 -13.01
N ASN A 77 -8.81 3.46 -13.91
CA ASN A 77 -8.44 3.16 -15.30
C ASN A 77 -6.95 2.80 -15.41
N PRO A 78 -6.53 2.08 -16.48
CA PRO A 78 -5.13 1.67 -16.67
C PRO A 78 -4.12 2.81 -16.54
N GLU A 79 -4.42 3.99 -17.09
CA GLU A 79 -3.54 5.15 -17.04
C GLU A 79 -3.33 5.65 -15.61
N GLN A 80 -4.37 5.64 -14.78
CA GLN A 80 -4.28 6.01 -13.36
C GLN A 80 -3.47 5.00 -12.55
N ILE A 81 -3.52 3.71 -12.89
CA ILE A 81 -2.71 2.66 -12.24
C ILE A 81 -1.22 2.86 -12.58
N ILE A 82 -0.92 3.20 -13.83
CA ILE A 82 0.45 3.56 -14.26
C ILE A 82 0.94 4.82 -13.53
N GLU A 83 0.11 5.84 -13.39
CA GLU A 83 0.45 7.05 -12.64
C GLU A 83 0.67 6.77 -11.14
N PHE A 84 -0.04 5.79 -10.56
CA PHE A 84 0.22 5.34 -9.18
C PHE A 84 1.64 4.77 -9.05
N GLU A 85 2.04 3.89 -9.97
CA GLU A 85 3.41 3.37 -10.03
C GLU A 85 4.42 4.49 -10.15
N ILE A 86 4.23 5.42 -11.08
CA ILE A 86 5.12 6.58 -11.28
C ILE A 86 5.32 7.36 -9.97
N ILE A 87 4.25 7.63 -9.22
CA ILE A 87 4.33 8.33 -7.93
C ILE A 87 5.07 7.47 -6.90
N PHE A 88 4.76 6.18 -6.81
CA PHE A 88 5.45 5.25 -5.93
C PHE A 88 6.96 5.28 -6.17
N ARG A 89 7.42 5.10 -7.41
CA ARG A 89 8.85 5.11 -7.73
C ARG A 89 9.52 6.44 -7.42
N GLN A 90 8.83 7.56 -7.69
CA GLN A 90 9.33 8.88 -7.31
C GLN A 90 9.55 9.00 -5.80
N LEU A 91 8.66 8.42 -4.98
CA LEU A 91 8.80 8.43 -3.52
C LEU A 91 9.93 7.50 -3.05
N VAL A 92 10.09 6.31 -3.65
CA VAL A 92 11.23 5.41 -3.33
C VAL A 92 12.57 6.11 -3.62
N ILE A 93 12.72 6.71 -4.80
CA ILE A 93 13.92 7.48 -5.19
C ILE A 93 14.08 8.72 -4.29
N GLN A 94 12.99 9.40 -3.94
CA GLN A 94 13.04 10.56 -3.05
C GLN A 94 13.54 10.20 -1.65
N ALA A 95 13.21 9.00 -1.15
CA ALA A 95 13.68 8.52 0.14
C ALA A 95 15.12 8.00 0.14
N ASP A 96 15.79 7.97 -1.02
CA ASP A 96 17.20 7.57 -1.12
C ASP A 96 18.15 8.65 -0.56
N ASP A 97 18.41 8.57 0.75
CA ASP A 97 19.25 9.50 1.49
C ASP A 97 19.98 8.74 2.61
N PHE A 98 21.26 9.01 2.81
CA PHE A 98 22.07 8.36 3.85
C PHE A 98 21.44 8.46 5.25
N LYS A 99 20.67 9.52 5.55
CA LYS A 99 19.96 9.61 6.84
C LYS A 99 18.83 8.58 7.01
N ILE A 100 18.17 8.19 5.91
CA ILE A 100 17.14 7.15 5.93
C ILE A 100 17.80 5.79 6.09
N MET A 101 18.92 5.58 5.40
CA MET A 101 19.77 4.40 5.57
C MET A 101 20.29 4.25 7.01
N ALA A 102 20.68 5.37 7.65
CA ALA A 102 21.04 5.38 9.07
C ALA A 102 19.90 4.94 9.98
N ALA A 103 18.67 5.39 9.70
CA ALA A 103 17.49 4.98 10.47
C ALA A 103 17.29 3.46 10.40
N GLN A 104 17.36 2.89 9.19
CA GLN A 104 17.32 1.43 9.02
C GLN A 104 18.44 0.75 9.80
N LYS A 105 19.69 1.23 9.68
CA LYS A 105 20.82 0.65 10.40
C LYS A 105 20.57 0.59 11.90
N ILE A 106 19.93 1.60 12.49
CA ILE A 106 19.59 1.62 13.93
C ILE A 106 18.48 0.61 14.25
N ILE A 107 17.43 0.54 13.42
CA ILE A 107 16.25 -0.29 13.65
C ILE A 107 16.58 -1.78 13.46
N GLU A 108 17.29 -2.13 12.38
CA GLU A 108 17.53 -3.52 11.96
C GLU A 108 18.93 -4.02 12.31
N GLY A 109 19.88 -3.12 12.60
CA GLY A 109 21.28 -3.46 12.88
C GLY A 109 22.14 -3.72 11.64
N TYR A 110 21.55 -3.74 10.44
CA TYR A 110 22.25 -3.94 9.17
C TYR A 110 21.57 -3.17 8.03
N VAL A 111 22.25 -3.08 6.88
CA VAL A 111 21.73 -2.52 5.63
C VAL A 111 22.30 -3.33 4.47
N SER A 112 21.45 -3.73 3.52
CA SER A 112 21.81 -4.19 2.18
C SER A 112 21.04 -3.39 1.12
N ASP A 113 21.37 -3.57 -0.16
CA ASP A 113 20.64 -2.91 -1.26
C ASP A 113 19.14 -3.27 -1.22
N ASP A 114 18.82 -4.56 -1.06
CA ASP A 114 17.43 -5.05 -0.97
C ASP A 114 16.73 -4.56 0.30
N SER A 115 17.36 -4.71 1.47
CA SER A 115 16.72 -4.34 2.73
C SER A 115 16.43 -2.83 2.75
N TYR A 116 17.30 -2.02 2.15
CA TYR A 116 17.10 -0.57 2.07
C TYR A 116 16.02 -0.16 1.07
N LEU A 117 15.87 -0.89 -0.02
CA LEU A 117 14.72 -0.72 -0.91
C LEU A 117 13.41 -1.02 -0.16
N TYR A 118 13.36 -2.12 0.58
CA TYR A 118 12.14 -2.54 1.28
C TYR A 118 11.81 -1.63 2.45
N PHE A 119 12.81 -1.09 3.15
CA PHE A 119 12.62 -0.08 4.19
C PHE A 119 11.98 1.21 3.65
N ARG A 120 12.39 1.66 2.45
CA ARG A 120 11.77 2.81 1.81
C ARG A 120 10.33 2.52 1.37
N CYS A 121 10.05 1.29 0.93
CA CYS A 121 8.68 0.85 0.63
C CYS A 121 7.82 0.82 1.91
N TRP A 122 8.36 0.32 3.01
CA TRP A 122 7.72 0.33 4.33
C TRP A 122 7.37 1.75 4.77
N LEU A 123 8.31 2.72 4.68
CA LEU A 123 8.01 4.12 5.00
C LEU A 123 6.84 4.69 4.20
N ILE A 124 6.71 4.32 2.92
CA ILE A 124 5.55 4.71 2.09
C ILE A 124 4.29 4.01 2.61
N GLY A 125 4.36 2.71 2.93
CA GLY A 125 3.26 1.94 3.51
C GLY A 125 2.75 2.48 4.86
N LYS A 126 3.59 3.20 5.63
CA LYS A 126 3.21 3.89 6.87
C LYS A 126 2.44 5.20 6.67
N GLY A 127 2.21 5.63 5.42
CA GLY A 127 1.41 6.80 5.10
C GLY A 127 2.20 8.11 5.00
N GLU A 128 1.52 9.17 4.53
CA GLU A 128 2.17 10.41 4.10
C GLU A 128 2.91 11.10 5.23
N LYS A 129 2.31 11.14 6.42
CA LYS A 129 2.90 11.80 7.59
C LYS A 129 4.18 11.11 8.03
N ASN A 130 4.16 9.78 8.18
CA ASN A 130 5.33 9.03 8.61
C ASN A 130 6.46 9.16 7.59
N TYR A 131 6.14 9.02 6.30
CA TYR A 131 7.10 9.23 5.23
C TYR A 131 7.72 10.64 5.28
N THR A 132 6.90 11.69 5.27
CA THR A 132 7.39 13.07 5.14
C THR A 132 8.14 13.59 6.38
N GLU A 133 7.72 13.21 7.59
CA GLU A 133 8.41 13.60 8.82
C GLU A 133 9.72 12.85 9.01
N THR A 134 9.76 11.56 8.67
CA THR A 134 11.01 10.76 8.68
C THR A 134 12.04 11.34 7.71
N LEU A 135 11.60 11.75 6.52
CA LEU A 135 12.45 12.42 5.54
C LEU A 135 13.01 13.76 6.02
N LYS A 136 12.41 14.40 7.02
CA LYS A 136 12.98 15.61 7.65
C LYS A 136 13.92 15.24 8.79
N ASN A 137 13.51 14.31 9.64
CA ASN A 137 14.24 13.87 10.81
C ASN A 137 13.95 12.38 11.11
N PRO A 138 14.89 11.46 10.82
CA PRO A 138 14.75 10.04 11.12
C PRO A 138 14.44 9.72 12.59
N ASP A 139 14.86 10.56 13.53
CA ASP A 139 14.58 10.40 14.97
C ASP A 139 13.07 10.39 15.28
N PHE A 140 12.24 10.93 14.37
CA PHE A 140 10.78 10.87 14.41
C PHE A 140 10.22 9.44 14.54
N LEU A 141 10.90 8.45 13.96
CA LEU A 141 10.45 7.06 13.99
C LEU A 141 10.35 6.52 15.42
N SER A 142 11.16 7.01 16.36
CA SER A 142 11.17 6.57 17.77
C SER A 142 9.82 6.68 18.49
N GLU A 143 8.91 7.53 18.02
CA GLU A 143 7.60 7.76 18.64
C GLU A 143 6.43 7.25 17.78
N ASN A 144 6.69 6.73 16.57
CA ASN A 144 5.65 6.49 15.56
C ASN A 144 5.70 5.10 14.91
N ILE A 145 6.54 4.20 15.42
CA ILE A 145 6.65 2.81 14.94
C ILE A 145 6.56 1.82 16.10
N ASN A 146 6.17 0.60 15.79
CA ASN A 146 6.19 -0.50 16.75
C ASN A 146 7.53 -1.24 16.62
N GLN A 147 8.19 -1.53 17.75
CA GLN A 147 9.46 -2.26 17.74
C GLN A 147 9.33 -3.71 17.29
N ASP A 148 8.15 -4.30 17.45
CA ASP A 148 7.86 -5.67 17.03
C ASP A 148 7.47 -5.75 15.54
N GLU A 149 7.37 -4.62 14.85
CA GLU A 149 7.03 -4.55 13.42
C GLU A 149 8.29 -4.71 12.55
N GLU A 150 8.22 -5.61 11.58
CA GLU A 150 9.25 -5.73 10.54
C GLU A 150 9.20 -4.52 9.60
N SER A 151 10.30 -3.76 9.55
CA SER A 151 10.43 -2.53 8.75
C SER A 151 10.73 -2.76 7.27
N ASP A 152 10.16 -3.81 6.68
CA ASP A 152 10.15 -4.09 5.25
C ASP A 152 8.73 -4.06 4.68
N PHE A 153 8.61 -3.80 3.37
CA PHE A 153 7.36 -3.98 2.64
C PHE A 153 7.63 -4.16 1.13
N GLU A 154 8.28 -5.27 0.76
CA GLU A 154 8.64 -5.59 -0.63
C GLU A 154 7.41 -5.62 -1.55
N GLU A 155 6.30 -6.21 -1.08
CA GLU A 155 5.10 -6.45 -1.87
C GLU A 155 4.49 -5.15 -2.43
N LEU A 156 4.71 -4.02 -1.76
CA LEU A 156 4.26 -2.71 -2.23
C LEU A 156 4.79 -2.36 -3.62
N MET A 157 5.95 -2.91 -4.01
CA MET A 157 6.55 -2.73 -5.34
C MET A 157 5.75 -3.37 -6.49
N TYR A 158 4.80 -4.24 -6.18
CA TYR A 158 4.07 -5.02 -7.18
C TYR A 158 2.57 -4.72 -7.22
N VAL A 159 2.05 -3.90 -6.30
CA VAL A 159 0.61 -3.62 -6.18
C VAL A 159 0.03 -2.98 -7.44
N ALA A 160 0.78 -2.10 -8.11
CA ALA A 160 0.34 -1.46 -9.36
C ALA A 160 0.27 -2.48 -10.50
N THR A 161 1.31 -3.30 -10.66
CA THR A 161 1.34 -4.39 -11.64
C THR A 161 0.18 -5.35 -11.42
N ASN A 162 -0.05 -5.80 -10.19
CA ASN A 162 -1.12 -6.74 -9.85
C ASN A 162 -2.50 -6.13 -10.09
N ALA A 163 -2.73 -4.87 -9.69
CA ALA A 163 -3.97 -4.16 -9.99
C ALA A 163 -4.19 -3.98 -11.49
N TYR A 164 -3.13 -3.72 -12.25
CA TYR A 164 -3.18 -3.58 -13.71
C TYR A 164 -3.60 -4.88 -14.38
N LYS A 165 -2.99 -6.03 -14.00
CA LYS A 165 -3.37 -7.38 -14.49
C LYS A 165 -4.87 -7.62 -14.34
N ILE A 166 -5.41 -7.36 -13.15
CA ILE A 166 -6.85 -7.47 -12.86
C ILE A 166 -7.65 -6.52 -13.75
N ARG A 167 -7.21 -5.27 -13.88
CA ARG A 167 -7.95 -4.22 -14.59
C ARG A 167 -8.11 -4.49 -16.09
N ILE A 168 -7.08 -5.05 -16.72
CA ILE A 168 -7.04 -5.32 -18.16
C ILE A 168 -7.34 -6.79 -18.52
N GLY A 169 -7.35 -7.69 -17.53
CA GLY A 169 -7.58 -9.12 -17.72
C GLY A 169 -6.44 -9.84 -18.44
N LYS A 170 -5.19 -9.44 -18.18
CA LYS A 170 -3.98 -9.99 -18.80
C LYS A 170 -2.97 -10.37 -17.72
N GLU A 171 -2.52 -11.62 -17.74
CA GLU A 171 -1.55 -12.14 -16.77
C GLU A 171 -0.08 -11.86 -17.16
N GLU A 172 0.22 -12.02 -18.45
CA GLU A 172 1.58 -11.85 -18.99
C GLU A 172 1.96 -10.36 -19.08
N GLU A 173 3.11 -10.01 -18.51
CA GLU A 173 3.65 -8.65 -18.52
C GLU A 173 4.27 -8.31 -19.89
N ASP A 174 4.18 -7.04 -20.27
CA ASP A 174 4.87 -6.47 -21.43
C ASP A 174 5.21 -4.99 -21.15
N GLU A 175 5.83 -4.32 -22.12
CA GLU A 175 6.27 -2.92 -22.00
C GLU A 175 5.16 -1.90 -21.66
N SER A 176 3.88 -2.28 -21.74
CA SER A 176 2.75 -1.44 -21.32
C SER A 176 2.47 -1.48 -19.82
N PHE A 177 3.12 -2.39 -19.07
CA PHE A 177 2.89 -2.56 -17.66
C PHE A 177 3.46 -1.42 -16.82
N PRO A 178 2.85 -1.13 -15.66
CA PRO A 178 3.20 0.04 -14.86
C PRO A 178 4.70 0.19 -14.61
N ARG A 179 5.37 -0.90 -14.20
CA ARG A 179 6.80 -0.89 -13.90
C ARG A 179 7.63 -0.53 -15.13
N ASP A 180 7.44 -1.21 -16.26
CA ASP A 180 8.18 -0.93 -17.51
C ASP A 180 7.93 0.49 -18.02
N VAL A 181 6.69 0.98 -17.95
CA VAL A 181 6.36 2.36 -18.32
C VAL A 181 7.10 3.36 -17.44
N ALA A 182 7.23 3.09 -16.14
CA ALA A 182 7.96 3.95 -15.23
C ALA A 182 9.49 3.86 -15.43
N ILE A 183 10.04 2.67 -15.73
CA ILE A 183 11.46 2.51 -16.14
C ILE A 183 11.74 3.35 -17.39
N GLY A 184 10.86 3.26 -18.41
CA GLY A 184 10.98 4.04 -19.65
C GLY A 184 10.95 5.56 -19.44
N LYS A 185 10.48 6.04 -18.28
CA LYS A 185 10.52 7.45 -17.85
C LYS A 185 11.76 7.82 -17.03
N GLY A 186 12.71 6.89 -16.85
CA GLY A 186 13.91 7.07 -16.06
C GLY A 186 13.68 6.99 -14.54
N LEU A 187 12.57 6.41 -14.09
CA LEU A 187 12.27 6.23 -12.67
C LEU A 187 12.78 4.88 -12.19
N ASP A 188 14.04 4.56 -12.47
CA ASP A 188 14.66 3.34 -11.97
C ASP A 188 15.15 3.54 -10.54
N TYR A 189 14.82 2.60 -9.65
CA TYR A 189 15.27 2.57 -8.24
C TYR A 189 16.07 1.31 -7.91
N ASP A 190 16.24 0.43 -8.89
CA ASP A 190 16.81 -0.91 -8.74
C ASP A 190 18.22 -0.89 -9.34
N PHE A 191 18.36 -1.09 -10.65
CA PHE A 191 19.67 -1.14 -11.33
C PHE A 191 20.20 0.22 -11.78
N GLY A 192 19.30 1.19 -11.97
CA GLY A 192 19.58 2.53 -12.51
C GLY A 192 19.27 3.67 -11.54
N ALA A 193 19.27 3.40 -10.23
CA ALA A 193 18.97 4.40 -9.22
C ALA A 193 19.90 5.61 -9.32
N PRO A 194 19.40 6.85 -9.16
CA PRO A 194 20.24 8.01 -8.92
C PRO A 194 21.13 7.81 -7.68
N PRO A 195 22.29 8.47 -7.57
CA PRO A 195 23.13 8.36 -6.38
C PRO A 195 22.38 8.73 -5.10
N THR A 196 22.60 7.94 -4.04
CA THR A 196 22.11 8.23 -2.69
C THR A 196 22.51 9.65 -2.27
N LYS A 197 21.54 10.41 -1.78
CA LYS A 197 21.73 11.81 -1.40
C LYS A 197 22.21 11.93 0.04
N GLY A 198 22.56 13.16 0.42
CA GLY A 198 22.91 13.49 1.80
C GLY A 198 24.38 13.23 2.10
N VAL A 199 24.68 13.13 3.38
CA VAL A 199 26.04 12.89 3.89
C VAL A 199 26.06 11.51 4.51
N ASP A 200 27.00 10.69 4.07
CA ASP A 200 27.26 9.37 4.63
C ASP A 200 27.65 9.50 6.11
N TRP A 201 27.36 8.47 6.90
CA TRP A 201 27.48 8.48 8.36
C TRP A 201 28.47 7.42 8.82
N LYS A 202 29.00 7.62 10.02
CA LYS A 202 29.70 6.56 10.75
C LYS A 202 28.84 6.04 11.88
N GLU A 203 28.91 4.75 12.15
CA GLU A 203 28.08 4.11 13.18
C GLU A 203 28.27 4.76 14.55
N GLU A 204 29.49 5.24 14.87
CA GLU A 204 29.78 5.91 16.14
C GLU A 204 29.10 7.29 16.30
N GLU A 205 28.61 7.88 15.20
CA GLU A 205 27.92 9.18 15.18
C GLU A 205 26.40 9.05 15.39
N LEU A 206 25.84 7.85 15.16
CA LEU A 206 24.41 7.59 15.22
C LEU A 206 23.77 7.87 16.59
N PRO A 207 24.39 7.52 17.75
CA PRO A 207 23.82 7.83 19.06
C PRO A 207 23.65 9.33 19.31
N ALA A 208 24.53 10.16 18.75
CA ALA A 208 24.45 11.62 18.88
C ALA A 208 23.51 12.25 17.85
N THR A 209 23.42 11.66 16.65
CA THR A 209 22.65 12.19 15.52
C THR A 209 21.16 11.87 15.63
N TYR A 210 20.80 10.65 16.05
CA TYR A 210 19.42 10.18 16.23
C TYR A 210 19.24 9.59 17.64
N PRO A 211 19.35 10.43 18.70
CA PRO A 211 19.44 9.94 20.07
C PRO A 211 18.17 9.23 20.55
N LYS A 212 16.98 9.62 20.09
CA LYS A 212 15.74 8.94 20.53
C LYS A 212 15.60 7.59 19.86
N LEU A 213 15.85 7.52 18.55
CA LEU A 213 15.79 6.28 17.79
C LEU A 213 16.88 5.30 18.26
N TRP A 214 18.09 5.80 18.52
CA TRP A 214 19.18 4.99 19.06
C TRP A 214 18.80 4.34 20.39
N ASN A 215 18.37 5.13 21.38
CA ASN A 215 17.98 4.63 22.72
C ASN A 215 16.80 3.66 22.69
N LEU A 216 16.00 3.69 21.63
CA LEU A 216 14.89 2.75 21.49
C LEU A 216 15.41 1.35 21.13
N TYR A 217 16.45 1.23 20.31
CA TYR A 217 16.93 -0.05 19.76
C TYR A 217 18.27 -0.56 20.33
N ASN A 218 19.01 0.26 21.08
CA ASN A 218 20.34 -0.06 21.61
C ASN A 218 20.49 0.38 23.08
#